data_AF-A0A815L1A6-F1
#
_entry.id   AF-A0A815L1A6-F1
#
_cell.length_a   1.000
_cell.length_b   1.000
_cell.length_c   1.000
_cell.angle_alpha   90.00
_cell.angle_beta   90.00
_cell.angle_gamma   90.00
#
_symmetry.space_group_name_H-M   'P 1'
#
loop_
_entity.id
_entity.type
_entity.pdbx_description
1 polymer ?
#
loop_
_entity_poly.entity_id
_entity_poly.type
_entity_poly.pdbx_seq_one_letter_code
_entity_poly.pdbx_strand_id
1 'polypeptide(L)'
;MSLSNATLAEINALRYGNIIFYQFWSYSLVCLGTIGHSLNIYVFTRPTLRSNPCTRYFLAASISGIHIVLSNVLLRLLQMIYPAYNPFGYSTASCKILSFIVFCTRFLCSSTSATVRAWSSRRVATRAILIITIIVPLFYLYVPIIFQNIQTVTKCPPAQTTFPLFNGIWNLLIFSLGPSTVMLIFGLLTIRHVQRSGKRIVPQNIQVQNQTESITLAQQEQLKRQKTTDRQLLKMMLVQCVYFSLLSTPVSALYIYTALRINIVPDALQLAKDSLFTNITGLLSGTSGCTSFYVFTLSSRLFRRELMQLFKCQWRRN
;
A
#
# COMPACT_ATOMS: atom_id res chain seq x y z
N MET A 1 25.60 -8.10 -36.68
CA MET A 1 26.05 -6.79 -36.14
C MET A 1 26.99 -7.05 -34.98
N SER A 2 28.27 -6.74 -35.12
CA SER A 2 29.23 -6.77 -34.01
C SER A 2 29.00 -5.53 -33.14
N LEU A 3 28.56 -5.71 -31.89
CA LEU A 3 28.53 -4.62 -30.91
C LEU A 3 29.95 -4.09 -30.72
N SER A 4 30.11 -2.77 -30.63
CA SER A 4 31.43 -2.20 -30.30
C SER A 4 31.80 -2.55 -28.85
N ASN A 5 33.08 -2.75 -28.58
CA ASN A 5 33.56 -3.07 -27.22
C ASN A 5 33.11 -2.03 -26.17
N ALA A 6 32.97 -0.76 -26.57
CA ALA A 6 32.46 0.32 -25.73
C ALA A 6 30.98 0.10 -25.34
N THR A 7 30.13 -0.28 -26.30
CA THR A 7 28.70 -0.56 -26.02
C THR A 7 28.51 -1.77 -25.11
N LEU A 8 29.35 -2.80 -25.25
CA LEU A 8 29.30 -3.98 -24.39
C LEU A 8 29.70 -3.65 -22.95
N ALA A 9 30.73 -2.82 -22.76
CA ALA A 9 31.14 -2.36 -21.43
C ALA A 9 30.04 -1.54 -20.74
N GLU A 10 29.37 -0.64 -21.47
CA GLU A 10 28.24 0.14 -20.96
C GLU A 10 27.07 -0.76 -20.51
N ILE A 11 26.71 -1.74 -21.33
CA ILE A 11 25.64 -2.71 -21.02
C ILE A 11 25.96 -3.49 -19.74
N ASN A 12 27.20 -3.97 -19.60
CA ASN A 12 27.63 -4.73 -18.44
C ASN A 12 27.66 -3.88 -17.18
N ALA A 13 28.13 -2.64 -17.27
CA ALA A 13 28.12 -1.68 -16.15
C ALA A 13 26.68 -1.40 -15.67
N LEU A 14 25.74 -1.16 -16.60
CA LEU A 14 24.33 -0.94 -16.28
C LEU A 14 23.69 -2.16 -15.61
N ARG A 15 23.95 -3.37 -16.12
CA ARG A 15 23.42 -4.61 -15.54
C ARG A 15 23.96 -4.85 -14.13
N TYR A 16 25.26 -4.69 -13.93
CA TYR A 16 25.90 -4.90 -12.63
C TYR A 16 25.43 -3.88 -11.60
N GLY A 17 25.42 -2.59 -11.98
CA GLY A 17 24.90 -1.52 -11.14
C GLY A 17 23.44 -1.72 -10.74
N ASN A 18 22.59 -2.16 -11.68
CA ASN A 18 21.19 -2.48 -11.42
C ASN A 18 21.03 -3.60 -10.38
N ILE A 19 21.84 -4.66 -10.45
CA ILE A 19 21.79 -5.77 -9.49
C ILE A 19 22.15 -5.29 -8.08
N ILE A 20 23.30 -4.62 -7.93
CA ILE A 20 23.76 -4.11 -6.62
C ILE A 20 22.73 -3.15 -6.02
N PHE A 21 22.28 -2.19 -6.83
CA PHE A 21 21.30 -1.19 -6.42
C PHE A 21 20.00 -1.85 -5.94
N TYR A 22 19.48 -2.79 -6.74
CA TYR A 22 18.24 -3.48 -6.41
C TYR A 22 18.35 -4.31 -5.15
N GLN A 23 19.47 -5.02 -4.98
CA GLN A 23 19.73 -5.85 -3.82
C GLN A 23 19.80 -5.01 -2.54
N PHE A 24 20.61 -3.94 -2.53
CA PHE A 24 20.74 -3.06 -1.37
C PHE A 24 19.42 -2.38 -0.97
N TRP A 25 18.69 -1.86 -1.96
CA TRP A 25 17.39 -1.24 -1.72
C TRP A 25 16.37 -2.27 -1.21
N SER A 26 16.33 -3.46 -1.79
CA SER A 26 15.39 -4.53 -1.38
C SER A 26 15.65 -5.01 0.04
N TYR A 27 16.91 -5.20 0.45
CA TYR A 27 17.24 -5.53 1.85
C TYR A 27 16.70 -4.46 2.80
N SER A 28 16.95 -3.19 2.47
CA SER A 28 16.44 -2.06 3.24
C SER A 28 14.92 -2.09 3.36
N LEU A 29 14.20 -2.41 2.28
CA LEU A 29 12.74 -2.53 2.27
C LEU A 29 12.22 -3.71 3.08
N VAL A 30 12.90 -4.86 3.07
CA VAL A 30 12.51 -6.01 3.88
C VAL A 30 12.68 -5.67 5.36
N CYS A 31 13.83 -5.11 5.76
CA CYS A 31 14.07 -4.74 7.15
C CYS A 31 13.11 -3.64 7.63
N LEU A 32 13.03 -2.52 6.91
CA LEU A 32 12.18 -1.39 7.31
C LEU A 32 10.69 -1.74 7.21
N GLY A 33 10.30 -2.52 6.19
CA GLY A 33 8.91 -2.94 6.00
C GLY A 33 8.44 -3.91 7.09
N THR A 34 9.23 -4.93 7.43
CA THR A 34 8.87 -5.88 8.49
C THR A 34 8.79 -5.18 9.85
N ILE A 35 9.78 -4.37 10.20
CA ILE A 35 9.80 -3.61 11.46
C ILE A 35 8.62 -2.63 11.49
N GLY A 36 8.45 -1.83 10.44
CA GLY A 36 7.38 -0.83 10.37
C GLY A 36 5.99 -1.44 10.48
N HIS A 37 5.69 -2.48 9.70
CA HIS A 37 4.37 -3.12 9.77
C HIS A 37 4.13 -3.82 11.12
N SER A 38 5.15 -4.43 11.73
CA SER A 38 5.04 -5.05 13.06
C SER A 38 4.71 -4.00 14.12
N LEU A 39 5.40 -2.86 14.11
CA LEU A 39 5.12 -1.75 15.02
C LEU A 39 3.73 -1.14 14.78
N ASN A 40 3.30 -0.99 13.52
CA ASN A 40 1.94 -0.56 13.19
C ASN A 40 0.89 -1.53 13.77
N ILE A 41 1.07 -2.83 13.58
CA ILE A 41 0.17 -3.85 14.13
C ILE A 41 0.09 -3.69 15.65
N TYR A 42 1.24 -3.56 16.32
CA TYR A 42 1.28 -3.44 17.76
C TYR A 42 0.57 -2.17 18.28
N VAL A 43 0.82 -1.01 17.64
CA VAL A 43 0.14 0.26 17.96
C VAL A 43 -1.37 0.17 17.74
N PHE A 44 -1.81 -0.28 16.56
CA PHE A 44 -3.24 -0.36 16.23
C PHE A 44 -3.98 -1.45 17.01
N THR A 45 -3.24 -2.36 17.62
CA THR A 45 -3.74 -3.37 18.55
C THR A 45 -3.90 -2.80 19.98
N ARG A 46 -3.71 -1.50 20.24
CA ARG A 46 -4.01 -0.94 21.56
C ARG A 46 -5.51 -0.71 21.82
N PRO A 47 -6.02 -0.99 23.04
CA PRO A 47 -7.44 -0.79 23.37
C PRO A 47 -7.96 0.62 23.11
N THR A 48 -7.12 1.63 23.32
CA THR A 48 -7.43 3.06 23.09
C THR A 48 -7.81 3.34 21.64
N LEU A 49 -7.15 2.66 20.69
CA LEU A 49 -7.36 2.84 19.25
C LEU A 49 -8.34 1.82 18.65
N ARG A 50 -8.46 0.62 19.22
CA ARG A 50 -9.33 -0.48 18.70
C ARG A 50 -10.83 -0.16 18.69
N SER A 51 -11.26 0.83 19.48
CA SER A 51 -12.64 1.32 19.50
C SER A 51 -13.00 2.04 18.18
N ASN A 52 -12.00 2.60 17.50
CA ASN A 52 -12.19 3.31 16.24
C ASN A 52 -12.24 2.34 15.05
N PRO A 53 -13.27 2.39 14.19
CA PRO A 53 -13.34 1.53 13.00
C PRO A 53 -12.16 1.74 12.05
N CYS A 54 -11.60 2.95 11.96
CA CYS A 54 -10.45 3.24 11.11
C CYS A 54 -9.20 2.46 11.46
N THR A 55 -8.94 2.31 12.75
CA THR A 55 -7.80 1.57 13.27
C THR A 55 -7.82 0.14 12.75
N ARG A 56 -9.01 -0.46 12.58
CA ARG A 56 -9.16 -1.82 12.04
C ARG A 56 -8.74 -1.92 10.58
N TYR A 57 -9.04 -0.91 9.77
CA TYR A 57 -8.56 -0.86 8.38
C TYR A 57 -7.04 -0.71 8.33
N PHE A 58 -6.46 0.15 9.16
CA PHE A 58 -4.99 0.27 9.23
C PHE A 58 -4.31 -1.01 9.73
N LEU A 59 -4.94 -1.72 10.67
CA LEU A 59 -4.46 -3.01 11.14
C LEU A 59 -4.50 -4.05 10.00
N ALA A 60 -5.63 -4.18 9.30
CA ALA A 60 -5.76 -5.09 8.16
C ALA A 60 -4.76 -4.75 7.03
N ALA A 61 -4.58 -3.45 6.74
CA ALA A 61 -3.59 -2.98 5.77
C ALA A 61 -2.15 -3.28 6.20
N SER A 62 -1.84 -3.22 7.51
CA SER A 62 -0.51 -3.55 8.03
C SER A 62 -0.23 -5.05 7.98
N ILE A 63 -1.22 -5.90 8.26
CA ILE A 63 -1.11 -7.36 8.08
C ILE A 63 -0.90 -7.70 6.61
N SER A 64 -1.66 -7.07 5.71
CA SER A 64 -1.49 -7.21 4.26
C SER A 64 -0.10 -6.70 3.83
N GLY A 65 0.40 -5.64 4.45
CA GLY A 65 1.73 -5.10 4.21
C GLY A 65 2.85 -6.11 4.49
N ILE A 66 2.77 -6.86 5.60
CA ILE A 66 3.70 -7.98 5.88
C ILE A 66 3.65 -9.01 4.75
N HIS A 67 2.45 -9.38 4.29
CA HIS A 67 2.30 -10.30 3.17
C HIS A 67 2.95 -9.77 1.89
N ILE A 68 2.86 -8.46 1.61
CA ILE A 68 3.57 -7.86 0.46
C ILE A 68 5.08 -7.96 0.63
N VAL A 69 5.61 -7.64 1.81
CA VAL A 69 7.06 -7.71 2.05
C VAL A 69 7.57 -9.13 1.82
N LEU A 70 6.85 -10.14 2.32
CA LEU A 70 7.23 -11.54 2.17
C LEU A 70 7.01 -12.09 0.75
N SER A 71 5.82 -11.91 0.18
CA SER A 71 5.45 -12.54 -1.10
C SER A 71 6.04 -11.83 -2.33
N ASN A 72 6.28 -10.52 -2.24
CA ASN A 72 6.73 -9.72 -3.39
C ASN A 72 8.19 -9.29 -3.25
N VAL A 73 8.56 -8.62 -2.15
CA VAL A 73 9.92 -8.05 -2.01
C VAL A 73 10.95 -9.14 -1.73
N LEU A 74 10.71 -9.95 -0.70
CA LEU A 74 11.63 -11.02 -0.30
C LEU A 74 11.73 -12.09 -1.40
N LEU A 75 10.62 -12.49 -2.02
CA LEU A 75 10.64 -13.48 -3.09
C LEU A 75 11.44 -13.02 -4.31
N ARG A 76 11.29 -11.76 -4.72
CA ARG A 76 12.08 -11.18 -5.83
C ARG A 76 13.55 -11.04 -5.48
N LEU A 77 13.85 -10.70 -4.22
CA LEU A 77 15.23 -10.64 -3.73
C LEU A 77 15.89 -12.02 -3.79
N LEU A 78 15.19 -13.06 -3.33
CA LEU A 78 15.67 -14.45 -3.41
C LEU A 78 15.91 -14.89 -4.85
N GLN A 79 15.02 -14.52 -5.78
CA GLN A 79 15.20 -14.81 -7.22
C GLN A 79 16.44 -14.17 -7.81
N MET A 80 16.77 -12.95 -7.39
CA MET A 80 17.92 -12.24 -7.91
C MET A 80 19.23 -12.85 -7.38
N ILE A 81 19.26 -13.25 -6.10
CA ILE A 81 20.44 -13.85 -5.46
C ILE A 81 20.63 -15.30 -5.92
N TYR A 82 19.52 -16.04 -6.07
CA TYR A 82 19.51 -17.45 -6.42
C TYR A 82 18.66 -17.71 -7.67
N PRO A 83 19.17 -17.36 -8.88
CA PRO A 83 18.41 -17.51 -10.13
C PRO A 83 17.96 -18.95 -10.40
N ALA A 84 18.76 -19.93 -9.97
CA ALA A 84 18.46 -21.36 -10.08
C ALA A 84 17.19 -21.77 -9.31
N TYR A 85 16.83 -21.02 -8.26
CA TYR A 85 15.67 -21.27 -7.42
C TYR A 85 14.56 -20.26 -7.70
N ASN A 86 14.28 -19.98 -8.98
CA ASN A 86 13.18 -19.08 -9.34
C ASN A 86 11.82 -19.79 -9.23
N PRO A 87 10.99 -19.52 -8.21
CA PRO A 87 9.68 -20.15 -8.07
C PRO A 87 8.69 -19.75 -9.17
N PHE A 88 8.91 -18.64 -9.91
CA PHE A 88 8.12 -18.33 -11.10
C PHE A 88 8.52 -19.20 -12.30
N GLY A 89 9.78 -19.62 -12.38
CA GLY A 89 10.33 -20.42 -13.49
C GLY A 89 10.14 -21.92 -13.31
N TYR A 90 10.09 -22.41 -12.06
CA TYR A 90 10.05 -23.85 -11.75
C TYR A 90 8.75 -24.54 -12.20
N SER A 91 7.60 -23.87 -12.05
CA SER A 91 6.30 -24.42 -12.43
C SER A 91 5.33 -23.33 -12.86
N THR A 92 4.58 -23.60 -13.93
CA THR A 92 3.49 -22.73 -14.40
C THR A 92 2.43 -22.49 -13.31
N ALA A 93 2.17 -23.49 -12.46
CA ALA A 93 1.25 -23.33 -11.34
C ALA A 93 1.78 -22.33 -10.31
N SER A 94 3.06 -22.46 -9.91
CA SER A 94 3.72 -21.52 -8.99
C SER A 94 3.73 -20.10 -9.54
N CYS A 95 4.01 -19.94 -10.84
CA CYS A 95 3.99 -18.65 -11.54
C CYS A 95 2.64 -17.92 -11.41
N LYS A 96 1.56 -18.66 -11.67
CA LYS A 96 0.17 -18.18 -11.61
C LYS A 96 -0.27 -17.86 -10.19
N ILE A 97 -0.03 -18.76 -9.24
CA ILE A 97 -0.44 -18.61 -7.83
C ILE A 97 0.29 -17.43 -7.18
N LEU A 98 1.60 -17.31 -7.38
CA LEU A 98 2.38 -16.21 -6.80
C LEU A 98 1.98 -14.86 -7.40
N SER A 99 1.75 -14.79 -8.71
CA SER A 99 1.26 -13.57 -9.36
C SER A 99 -0.11 -13.17 -8.79
N PHE A 100 -1.03 -14.13 -8.67
CA PHE A 100 -2.34 -13.91 -8.05
C PHE A 100 -2.23 -13.37 -6.62
N ILE A 101 -1.41 -13.98 -5.77
CA ILE A 101 -1.19 -13.53 -4.38
C ILE A 101 -0.66 -12.09 -4.37
N VAL A 102 0.32 -11.75 -5.22
CA VAL A 102 0.89 -10.40 -5.27
C VAL A 102 -0.17 -9.37 -5.67
N PHE A 103 -1.00 -9.65 -6.69
CA PHE A 103 -2.05 -8.72 -7.13
C PHE A 103 -3.15 -8.54 -6.10
N CYS A 104 -3.63 -9.64 -5.50
CA CYS A 104 -4.62 -9.60 -4.42
C CYS A 104 -4.11 -8.79 -3.23
N THR A 105 -2.89 -9.08 -2.75
CA THR A 105 -2.32 -8.43 -1.58
C THR A 105 -2.05 -6.95 -1.83
N ARG A 106 -1.56 -6.59 -3.03
CA ARG A 106 -1.38 -5.20 -3.46
C ARG A 106 -2.70 -4.44 -3.38
N PHE A 107 -3.76 -4.98 -3.96
CA PHE A 107 -5.06 -4.33 -3.92
C PHE A 107 -5.55 -4.14 -2.47
N LEU A 108 -5.42 -5.15 -1.61
CA LEU A 108 -5.83 -5.07 -0.20
C LEU A 108 -5.07 -3.98 0.56
N CYS A 109 -3.78 -3.78 0.27
CA CYS A 109 -3.02 -2.67 0.83
C CYS A 109 -3.45 -1.30 0.29
N SER A 110 -3.83 -1.21 -0.98
CA SER A 110 -4.34 0.03 -1.59
C SER A 110 -5.78 0.37 -1.14
N SER A 111 -6.56 -0.65 -0.79
CA SER A 111 -7.96 -0.54 -0.38
C SER A 111 -8.08 -0.04 1.07
N THR A 112 -7.81 1.25 1.27
CA THR A 112 -8.04 1.96 2.54
C THR A 112 -9.41 2.67 2.56
N SER A 113 -10.40 2.11 1.85
CA SER A 113 -11.72 2.71 1.60
C SER A 113 -12.37 3.34 2.85
N ALA A 114 -12.40 4.68 2.88
CA ALA A 114 -12.98 5.48 3.95
C ALA A 114 -14.52 5.62 3.85
N THR A 115 -15.10 5.13 2.76
CA THR A 115 -16.50 5.28 2.34
C THR A 115 -17.49 4.78 3.40
N VAL A 116 -17.07 3.87 4.28
CA VAL A 116 -17.92 3.32 5.34
C VAL A 116 -17.89 4.19 6.62
N ARG A 117 -16.86 5.04 6.84
CA ARG A 117 -16.63 5.73 8.14
C ARG A 117 -17.70 6.75 8.53
N ALA A 118 -18.44 7.31 7.57
CA ALA A 118 -19.52 8.24 7.88
C ALA A 118 -20.69 7.56 8.60
N TRP A 119 -20.88 6.23 8.41
CA TRP A 119 -22.00 5.43 8.94
C TRP A 119 -21.57 4.15 9.71
N SER A 120 -20.27 3.89 9.89
CA SER A 120 -19.82 2.54 10.31
C SER A 120 -19.88 2.32 11.82
N SER A 121 -20.82 1.48 12.24
CA SER A 121 -20.63 0.67 13.44
C SER A 121 -19.42 -0.27 13.25
N ARG A 122 -18.82 -0.71 14.35
CA ARG A 122 -17.69 -1.65 14.37
C ARG A 122 -17.96 -2.96 13.61
N ARG A 123 -19.22 -3.39 13.54
CA ARG A 123 -19.68 -4.60 12.83
C ARG A 123 -19.63 -4.42 11.32
N VAL A 124 -20.04 -3.25 10.81
CA VAL A 124 -20.04 -2.95 9.37
C VAL A 124 -18.61 -2.90 8.85
N ALA A 125 -17.67 -2.30 9.59
CA ALA A 125 -16.27 -2.26 9.18
C ALA A 125 -15.67 -3.67 9.02
N THR A 126 -15.96 -4.59 9.95
CA THR A 126 -15.50 -5.98 9.84
C THR A 126 -16.14 -6.70 8.65
N ARG A 127 -17.45 -6.54 8.44
CA ARG A 127 -18.13 -7.12 7.28
C ARG A 127 -17.56 -6.58 5.96
N ALA A 128 -17.30 -5.28 5.88
CA ALA A 128 -16.71 -4.65 4.70
C ALA A 128 -15.30 -5.18 4.41
N ILE A 129 -14.44 -5.31 5.44
CA ILE A 129 -13.11 -5.91 5.27
C ILE A 129 -13.25 -7.35 4.74
N LEU A 130 -14.13 -8.17 5.33
CA LEU A 130 -14.34 -9.54 4.90
C LEU A 130 -14.84 -9.62 3.45
N ILE A 131 -15.83 -8.79 3.08
CA ILE A 131 -16.38 -8.71 1.72
C ILE A 131 -15.29 -8.31 0.73
N ILE A 132 -14.49 -7.27 1.03
CA ILE A 132 -13.40 -6.82 0.16
C ILE A 132 -12.35 -7.93 0.03
N THR A 133 -11.98 -8.60 1.12
CA THR A 133 -11.02 -9.72 1.10
C THR A 133 -11.51 -10.90 0.25
N ILE A 134 -12.81 -11.06 0.04
CA ILE A 134 -13.37 -12.11 -0.84
C ILE A 134 -13.52 -11.62 -2.29
N ILE A 135 -14.08 -10.43 -2.50
CA ILE A 135 -14.35 -9.89 -3.85
C ILE A 135 -13.06 -9.64 -4.62
N VAL A 136 -12.00 -9.18 -3.94
CA VAL A 136 -10.74 -8.81 -4.58
C VAL A 136 -10.06 -10.03 -5.24
N PRO A 137 -9.87 -11.17 -4.53
CA PRO A 137 -9.43 -12.41 -5.16
C PRO A 137 -10.29 -12.83 -6.35
N LEU A 138 -11.61 -12.75 -6.25
CA LEU A 138 -12.51 -13.08 -7.36
C LEU A 138 -12.26 -12.19 -8.58
N PHE A 139 -12.06 -10.89 -8.35
CA PHE A 139 -11.76 -9.94 -9.43
C PHE A 139 -10.41 -10.24 -10.11
N TYR A 140 -9.42 -10.76 -9.37
CA TYR A 140 -8.11 -11.12 -9.92
C TYR A 140 -8.01 -12.56 -10.45
N LEU A 141 -9.12 -13.32 -10.52
CA LEU A 141 -9.12 -14.69 -11.08
C LEU A 141 -8.68 -14.75 -12.54
N TYR A 142 -8.73 -13.64 -13.28
CA TYR A 142 -8.22 -13.59 -14.66
C TYR A 142 -6.69 -13.79 -14.73
N VAL A 143 -5.95 -13.41 -13.68
CA VAL A 143 -4.47 -13.51 -13.65
C VAL A 143 -3.99 -14.95 -13.84
N PRO A 144 -4.41 -15.96 -13.04
CA PRO A 144 -3.99 -17.34 -13.25
C PRO A 144 -4.50 -17.95 -14.57
N ILE A 145 -5.54 -17.40 -15.19
CA ILE A 145 -6.04 -17.87 -16.49
C ILE A 145 -5.11 -17.39 -17.61
N ILE A 146 -4.73 -16.11 -17.61
CA ILE A 146 -4.03 -15.46 -18.73
C ILE A 146 -2.49 -15.55 -18.62
N PHE A 147 -1.94 -15.65 -17.42
CA PHE A 147 -0.49 -15.63 -17.22
C PHE A 147 0.12 -16.98 -17.57
N GLN A 148 1.26 -16.97 -18.23
CA GLN A 148 1.98 -18.19 -18.61
C GLN A 148 3.45 -18.10 -18.20
N ASN A 149 4.04 -19.26 -17.92
CA ASN A 149 5.46 -19.35 -17.66
C ASN A 149 6.20 -19.37 -19.01
N ILE A 150 6.97 -18.32 -19.26
CA ILE A 150 7.91 -18.27 -20.37
C ILE A 150 9.29 -18.45 -19.73
N GLN A 151 9.90 -19.62 -19.93
CA GLN A 151 11.13 -20.05 -19.23
C GLN A 151 12.31 -19.08 -19.33
N THR A 152 12.29 -18.17 -20.31
CA THR A 152 13.35 -17.17 -20.56
C THR A 152 13.17 -15.86 -19.78
N VAL A 153 12.06 -15.67 -19.06
CA VAL A 153 11.73 -14.40 -18.41
C VAL A 153 11.71 -14.57 -16.89
N THR A 154 12.36 -13.64 -16.18
CA THR A 154 12.38 -13.57 -14.70
C THR A 154 11.02 -13.19 -14.07
N LYS A 155 9.97 -13.11 -14.88
CA LYS A 155 8.60 -12.74 -14.49
C LYS A 155 7.61 -13.66 -15.18
N CYS A 156 6.39 -13.69 -14.65
CA CYS A 156 5.24 -14.32 -15.29
C CYS A 156 4.55 -13.28 -16.19
N PRO A 157 4.78 -13.25 -17.52
CA PRO A 157 4.07 -12.33 -18.41
C PRO A 157 2.66 -12.86 -18.76
N PRO A 158 1.75 -11.97 -19.18
CA PRO A 158 0.50 -12.39 -19.82
C PRO A 158 0.80 -13.09 -21.16
N ALA A 159 0.04 -14.13 -21.49
CA ALA A 159 0.25 -14.92 -22.72
C ALA A 159 -0.08 -14.18 -24.02
N GLN A 160 -0.97 -13.18 -23.95
CA GLN A 160 -1.49 -12.46 -25.11
C GLN A 160 -0.93 -11.04 -25.18
N THR A 161 -0.64 -10.55 -26.38
CA THR A 161 0.02 -9.25 -26.65
C THR A 161 -0.84 -8.02 -26.35
N THR A 162 -2.16 -8.16 -26.26
CA THR A 162 -3.11 -7.06 -25.99
C THR A 162 -3.29 -6.77 -24.49
N PHE A 163 -3.05 -7.76 -23.64
CA PHE A 163 -3.26 -7.67 -22.19
C PHE A 163 -2.29 -6.77 -21.41
N PRO A 164 -1.02 -6.55 -21.84
CA PRO A 164 -0.11 -5.63 -21.17
C PRO A 164 -0.66 -4.20 -21.07
N LEU A 165 -1.31 -3.70 -22.14
CA LEU A 165 -1.86 -2.34 -22.16
C LEU A 165 -3.04 -2.21 -21.20
N PHE A 166 -3.96 -3.18 -21.26
CA PHE A 166 -5.08 -3.27 -20.32
C PHE A 166 -4.59 -3.31 -18.87
N ASN A 167 -3.61 -4.17 -18.56
CA ASN A 167 -3.05 -4.29 -17.22
C ASN A 167 -2.37 -2.98 -16.75
N GLY A 168 -1.67 -2.27 -17.64
CA GLY A 168 -1.07 -0.97 -17.35
C GLY A 168 -2.11 0.08 -16.99
N ILE A 169 -3.16 0.23 -17.81
CA ILE A 169 -4.27 1.16 -17.58
C ILE A 169 -5.04 0.78 -16.32
N TRP A 170 -5.33 -0.50 -16.13
CA TRP A 170 -6.00 -1.03 -14.95
C TRP A 170 -5.23 -0.69 -13.67
N ASN A 171 -3.93 -0.95 -13.65
CA ASN A 171 -3.07 -0.63 -12.51
C ASN A 171 -3.02 0.88 -12.24
N LEU A 172 -2.98 1.71 -13.29
CA LEU A 172 -3.01 3.16 -13.13
C LEU A 172 -4.33 3.63 -12.48
N LEU A 173 -5.46 3.23 -13.05
CA LEU A 173 -6.78 3.72 -12.62
C LEU A 173 -7.21 3.13 -11.28
N ILE A 174 -7.06 1.83 -11.09
CA ILE A 174 -7.67 1.12 -9.95
C ILE A 174 -6.73 1.04 -8.76
N PHE A 175 -5.44 0.86 -8.99
CA PHE A 175 -4.47 0.69 -7.91
C PHE A 175 -3.79 2.01 -7.53
N SER A 176 -3.40 2.83 -8.50
CA SER A 176 -2.66 4.06 -8.21
C SER A 176 -3.57 5.28 -7.97
N LEU A 177 -4.40 5.67 -8.93
CA LEU A 177 -5.19 6.91 -8.86
C LEU A 177 -6.55 6.73 -8.16
N GLY A 178 -7.16 5.56 -8.28
CA GLY A 178 -8.49 5.26 -7.74
C GLY A 178 -8.59 5.52 -6.23
N PRO A 179 -7.75 4.91 -5.39
CA PRO A 179 -7.81 5.13 -3.95
C PRO A 179 -7.60 6.60 -3.60
N SER A 180 -6.63 7.28 -4.22
CA SER A 180 -6.35 8.69 -3.91
C SER A 180 -7.44 9.65 -4.36
N THR A 181 -8.03 9.46 -5.53
CA THR A 181 -9.14 10.30 -6.01
C THR A 181 -10.37 10.15 -5.11
N VAL A 182 -10.76 8.90 -4.81
CA VAL A 182 -11.86 8.59 -3.88
C VAL A 182 -11.59 9.22 -2.52
N MET A 183 -10.39 9.07 -1.98
CA MET A 183 -10.02 9.56 -0.65
C MET A 183 -9.90 11.08 -0.59
N LEU A 184 -9.46 11.72 -1.67
CA LEU A 184 -9.44 13.17 -1.79
C LEU A 184 -10.88 13.71 -1.78
N ILE A 185 -11.76 13.16 -2.62
CA ILE A 185 -13.16 13.59 -2.72
C ILE A 185 -13.85 13.42 -1.35
N PHE A 186 -13.79 12.23 -0.76
CA PHE A 186 -14.42 11.98 0.53
C PHE A 186 -13.75 12.71 1.69
N GLY A 187 -12.42 12.90 1.64
CA GLY A 187 -11.69 13.70 2.62
C GLY A 187 -12.18 15.15 2.62
N LEU A 188 -12.30 15.76 1.44
CA LEU A 188 -12.84 17.11 1.27
C LEU A 188 -14.31 17.20 1.69
N LEU A 189 -15.14 16.22 1.33
CA LEU A 189 -16.55 16.15 1.75
C LEU A 189 -16.67 16.04 3.28
N THR A 190 -15.82 15.22 3.91
CA THR A 190 -15.79 15.06 5.38
C THR A 190 -15.38 16.35 6.05
N ILE A 191 -14.35 17.05 5.54
CA ILE A 191 -13.92 18.36 6.06
C ILE A 191 -15.07 19.37 5.94
N ARG A 192 -15.74 19.45 4.79
CA ARG A 192 -16.90 20.34 4.57
C ARG A 192 -18.04 20.00 5.52
N HIS A 193 -18.35 18.72 5.71
CA HIS A 193 -19.41 18.27 6.62
C HIS A 193 -19.07 18.64 8.07
N VAL A 194 -17.85 18.38 8.53
CA VAL A 194 -17.41 18.73 9.90
C VAL A 194 -17.42 20.25 10.11
N GLN A 195 -17.00 21.04 9.13
CA GLN A 195 -17.07 22.50 9.21
C GLN A 195 -18.51 23.01 9.30
N ARG A 196 -19.44 22.43 8.54
CA ARG A 196 -20.88 22.77 8.59
C ARG A 196 -21.52 22.33 9.91
N SER A 197 -21.25 21.11 10.36
CA SER A 197 -21.76 20.58 11.63
C SER A 197 -21.18 21.31 12.84
N GLY A 198 -19.94 21.80 12.75
CA GLY A 198 -19.33 22.64 13.80
C GLY A 198 -20.02 23.99 13.97
N LYS A 199 -20.54 24.58 12.89
CA LYS A 199 -21.30 25.84 12.92
C LYS A 199 -22.73 25.67 13.47
N ARG A 200 -23.27 24.45 13.46
CA ARG A 200 -24.63 24.14 13.94
C ARG A 200 -24.71 23.78 15.43
N ILE A 201 -23.56 23.55 16.08
CA ILE A 201 -23.45 23.30 17.53
C ILE A 201 -22.99 24.59 18.23
N VAL A 202 -23.56 25.73 17.83
CA VAL A 202 -23.73 26.85 18.76
C VAL A 202 -24.94 26.45 19.61
N PRO A 203 -24.83 26.36 20.95
CA PRO A 203 -25.88 25.85 21.79
C PRO A 203 -27.09 26.79 21.71
N GLN A 204 -28.12 26.41 20.97
CA GLN A 204 -29.45 26.96 21.18
C GLN A 204 -29.99 26.33 22.48
N ASN A 205 -29.91 27.12 23.56
CA ASN A 205 -30.55 26.98 24.88
C ASN A 205 -30.17 25.71 25.67
N ILE A 206 -29.27 25.73 26.66
CA ILE A 206 -29.35 26.46 27.95
C ILE A 206 -30.80 26.74 28.32
N GLN A 207 -31.51 25.75 28.86
CA GLN A 207 -32.51 25.88 29.93
C GLN A 207 -33.04 24.47 30.30
N VAL A 208 -32.22 23.59 30.90
CA VAL A 208 -32.75 22.48 31.70
C VAL A 208 -31.86 22.28 32.93
N GLN A 209 -32.47 22.58 34.08
CA GLN A 209 -32.03 22.55 35.47
C GLN A 209 -31.01 21.47 35.90
N ASN A 210 -29.91 21.95 36.48
CA ASN A 210 -29.39 21.64 37.82
C ASN A 210 -29.57 20.20 38.32
N GLN A 211 -28.77 19.25 37.81
CA GLN A 211 -28.22 18.08 38.55
C GLN A 211 -27.51 17.09 37.59
N THR A 212 -27.67 17.24 36.27
CA THR A 212 -27.04 16.39 35.24
C THR A 212 -25.83 17.03 34.54
N GLU A 213 -25.22 18.07 35.11
CA GLU A 213 -24.12 18.83 34.49
C GLU A 213 -22.78 18.08 34.44
N SER A 214 -22.46 17.26 35.44
CA SER A 214 -21.19 16.51 35.48
C SER A 214 -21.13 15.41 34.42
N ILE A 215 -22.26 14.75 34.14
CA ILE A 215 -22.37 13.68 33.14
C ILE A 215 -22.28 14.25 31.71
N THR A 216 -22.91 15.41 31.47
CA THR A 216 -22.91 16.06 30.15
C THR A 216 -21.55 16.64 29.79
N LEU A 217 -20.79 17.22 30.74
CA LEU A 217 -19.43 17.71 30.48
C LEU A 217 -18.46 16.59 30.11
N ALA A 218 -18.47 15.47 30.86
CA ALA A 218 -17.63 14.31 30.56
C ALA A 218 -17.94 13.70 29.18
N GLN A 219 -19.23 13.61 28.82
CA GLN A 219 -19.67 13.09 27.53
C GLN A 219 -19.30 14.05 26.37
N GLN A 220 -19.38 15.36 26.58
CA GLN A 220 -18.98 16.37 25.60
C GLN A 220 -17.45 16.38 25.37
N GLU A 221 -16.65 16.19 26.43
CA GLU A 221 -15.20 16.00 26.31
C GLU A 221 -14.84 14.73 25.52
N GLN A 222 -15.51 13.61 25.81
CA GLN A 222 -15.30 12.35 25.07
C GLN A 222 -15.59 12.52 23.58
N LEU A 223 -16.69 13.18 23.22
CA LEU A 223 -17.03 13.48 21.82
C LEU A 223 -15.98 14.39 21.15
N LYS A 224 -15.49 15.42 21.84
CA LYS A 224 -14.40 16.28 21.33
C LYS A 224 -13.12 15.46 21.09
N ARG A 225 -12.72 14.62 22.05
CA ARG A 225 -11.54 13.74 21.93
C ARG A 225 -11.70 12.75 20.77
N GLN A 226 -12.87 12.15 20.60
CA GLN A 226 -13.17 11.26 19.48
C GLN A 226 -13.05 11.97 18.13
N LYS A 227 -13.66 13.15 17.98
CA LYS A 227 -13.57 13.96 16.74
C LYS A 227 -12.13 14.33 16.39
N THR A 228 -11.31 14.72 17.38
CA THR A 228 -9.89 15.04 17.12
C THR A 228 -9.09 13.81 16.69
N THR A 229 -9.37 12.65 17.29
CA THR A 229 -8.78 11.35 16.93
C THR A 229 -9.14 10.97 15.50
N ASP A 230 -10.43 11.07 15.13
CA ASP A 230 -10.90 10.79 13.78
C ASP A 230 -10.25 11.67 12.73
N ARG A 231 -10.14 12.97 13.00
CA ARG A 231 -9.48 13.92 12.10
C ARG A 231 -7.99 13.57 11.91
N GLN A 232 -7.29 13.15 12.97
CA GLN A 232 -5.89 12.75 12.87
C GLN A 232 -5.73 11.45 12.08
N LEU A 233 -6.56 10.45 12.32
CA LEU A 233 -6.57 9.20 11.55
C LEU A 233 -6.90 9.44 10.07
N LEU A 234 -7.87 10.33 9.78
CA LEU A 234 -8.19 10.76 8.42
C LEU A 234 -7.00 11.43 7.74
N LYS A 235 -6.30 12.33 8.45
CA LYS A 235 -5.09 12.98 7.95
C LYS A 235 -3.99 11.96 7.61
N MET A 236 -3.73 11.00 8.49
CA MET A 236 -2.73 9.95 8.26
C MET A 236 -3.02 9.17 6.98
N MET A 237 -4.29 8.77 6.83
CA MET A 237 -4.77 8.02 5.69
C MET A 237 -4.64 8.80 4.38
N LEU A 238 -5.01 10.09 4.37
CA LEU A 238 -4.88 10.96 3.20
C LEU A 238 -3.41 11.14 2.79
N VAL A 239 -2.53 11.43 3.75
CA VAL A 239 -1.09 11.56 3.49
C VAL A 239 -0.53 10.25 2.92
N GLN A 240 -0.91 9.11 3.48
CA GLN A 240 -0.49 7.80 2.98
C GLN A 240 -1.01 7.53 1.57
N CYS A 241 -2.25 7.88 1.25
CA CYS A 241 -2.81 7.69 -0.10
C CYS A 241 -2.06 8.53 -1.14
N VAL A 242 -1.85 9.82 -0.86
CA VAL A 242 -1.10 10.72 -1.76
C VAL A 242 0.32 10.20 -1.96
N TYR A 243 1.01 9.86 -0.87
CA TYR A 243 2.36 9.30 -0.92
C TYR A 243 2.41 7.99 -1.74
N PHE A 244 1.43 7.11 -1.53
CA PHE A 244 1.32 5.86 -2.27
C PHE A 244 1.07 6.06 -3.76
N SER A 245 0.17 6.97 -4.15
CA SER A 245 -0.09 7.28 -5.56
C SER A 245 1.14 7.87 -6.25
N LEU A 246 1.84 8.80 -5.59
CA LEU A 246 3.06 9.40 -6.15
C LEU A 246 4.13 8.35 -6.46
N LEU A 247 4.30 7.37 -5.58
CA LEU A 247 5.32 6.32 -5.74
C LEU A 247 4.87 5.13 -6.62
N SER A 248 3.57 4.87 -6.74
CA SER A 248 3.04 3.77 -7.56
C SER A 248 2.72 4.17 -9.01
N THR A 249 2.47 5.45 -9.28
CA THR A 249 2.18 5.96 -10.63
C THR A 249 3.30 5.65 -11.63
N PRO A 250 4.59 5.82 -11.31
CA PRO A 250 5.68 5.53 -12.24
C PRO A 250 5.69 4.09 -12.75
N VAL A 251 5.32 3.11 -11.92
CA VAL A 251 5.21 1.71 -12.35
C VAL A 251 4.12 1.53 -13.38
N SER A 252 2.97 2.15 -13.16
CA SER A 252 1.83 2.03 -14.07
C SER A 252 2.10 2.71 -15.41
N ALA A 253 2.73 3.89 -15.38
CA ALA A 253 3.21 4.57 -16.58
C ALA A 253 4.22 3.71 -17.36
N LEU A 254 5.15 3.06 -16.66
CA LEU A 254 6.11 2.16 -17.29
C LEU A 254 5.44 0.95 -17.94
N TYR A 255 4.43 0.34 -17.29
CA TYR A 255 3.69 -0.77 -17.90
C TYR A 255 2.99 -0.35 -19.19
N ILE A 256 2.35 0.82 -19.21
CA ILE A 256 1.74 1.37 -20.42
C ILE A 256 2.81 1.60 -21.49
N TYR A 257 3.93 2.21 -21.14
CA TYR A 257 5.06 2.42 -22.05
C TYR A 257 5.58 1.11 -22.66
N THR A 258 5.80 0.08 -21.84
CA THR A 258 6.25 -1.24 -22.33
C THR A 258 5.22 -1.92 -23.22
N ALA A 259 3.92 -1.73 -22.94
CA ALA A 259 2.84 -2.30 -23.74
C ALA A 259 2.76 -1.65 -25.13
N LEU A 260 2.95 -0.32 -25.21
CA LEU A 260 2.94 0.41 -26.49
C LEU A 260 4.13 0.05 -27.38
N ARG A 261 5.23 -0.45 -26.80
CA ARG A 261 6.45 -0.82 -27.52
C ARG A 261 6.57 -2.31 -27.85
N ILE A 262 5.53 -3.11 -27.65
CA ILE A 262 5.61 -4.57 -27.77
C ILE A 262 6.05 -5.06 -29.17
N ASN A 263 5.79 -4.29 -30.22
CA ASN A 263 6.14 -4.63 -31.61
C ASN A 263 7.50 -4.07 -32.06
N ILE A 264 8.21 -3.34 -31.19
CA ILE A 264 9.51 -2.74 -31.51
C ILE A 264 10.58 -3.64 -30.93
N VAL A 265 11.42 -4.24 -31.78
CA VAL A 265 12.57 -5.05 -31.34
C VAL A 265 13.58 -4.13 -30.62
N PRO A 266 13.79 -4.29 -29.30
CA PRO A 266 14.68 -3.42 -28.56
C PRO A 266 16.14 -3.82 -28.79
N ASP A 267 17.01 -2.82 -28.93
CA ASP A 267 18.46 -3.03 -28.87
C ASP A 267 18.89 -3.50 -27.46
N ALA A 268 20.03 -4.19 -27.37
CA ALA A 268 20.56 -4.74 -26.11
C ALA A 268 20.79 -3.66 -25.04
N LEU A 269 21.23 -2.46 -25.46
CA LEU A 269 21.38 -1.31 -24.56
C LEU A 269 20.03 -0.81 -24.07
N GLN A 270 19.03 -0.76 -24.94
CA GLN A 270 17.68 -0.35 -24.58
C GLN A 270 17.06 -1.31 -23.56
N LEU A 271 17.25 -2.62 -23.75
CA LEU A 271 16.78 -3.63 -22.80
C LEU A 271 17.42 -3.48 -21.42
N ALA A 272 18.72 -3.14 -21.37
CA ALA A 272 19.41 -2.87 -20.10
C ALA A 272 18.83 -1.64 -19.38
N LYS A 273 18.56 -0.56 -20.11
CA LYS A 273 17.92 0.66 -19.59
C LYS A 273 16.50 0.37 -19.09
N ASP A 274 15.68 -0.32 -19.89
CA ASP A 274 14.31 -0.66 -19.54
C ASP A 274 14.25 -1.56 -18.28
N SER A 275 15.20 -2.49 -18.15
CA SER A 275 15.35 -3.32 -16.94
C SER A 275 15.65 -2.48 -15.69
N LEU A 276 16.58 -1.52 -15.80
CA LEU A 276 16.91 -0.61 -14.71
C LEU A 276 15.70 0.24 -14.29
N PHE A 277 15.00 0.87 -15.23
CA PHE A 277 13.79 1.65 -14.93
C PHE A 277 12.68 0.79 -14.31
N THR A 278 12.52 -0.45 -14.79
CA THR A 278 11.55 -1.40 -14.23
C THR A 278 11.87 -1.75 -12.78
N ASN A 279 13.15 -1.92 -12.47
CA ASN A 279 13.59 -2.21 -11.12
C ASN A 279 13.44 -0.99 -10.20
N ILE A 280 13.85 0.20 -10.64
CA ILE A 280 13.70 1.45 -9.88
C ILE A 280 12.23 1.72 -9.57
N THR A 281 11.37 1.73 -10.59
CA THR A 281 9.93 1.97 -10.40
C THR A 281 9.30 0.89 -9.53
N GLY A 282 9.65 -0.38 -9.72
CA GLY A 282 9.21 -1.49 -8.88
C GLY A 282 9.57 -1.31 -7.41
N LEU A 283 10.79 -0.83 -7.12
CA LEU A 283 11.26 -0.52 -5.77
C LEU A 283 10.57 0.72 -5.18
N LEU A 284 10.30 1.75 -5.97
CA LEU A 284 9.52 2.91 -5.52
C LEU A 284 8.11 2.48 -5.08
N SER A 285 7.44 1.66 -5.88
CA SER A 285 6.14 1.09 -5.50
C SER A 285 6.25 0.19 -4.26
N GLY A 286 7.29 -0.63 -4.14
CA GLY A 286 7.56 -1.41 -2.92
C GLY A 286 7.76 -0.53 -1.68
N THR A 287 8.52 0.56 -1.83
CA THR A 287 8.80 1.55 -0.78
C THR A 287 7.50 2.13 -0.23
N SER A 288 6.55 2.45 -1.11
CA SER A 288 5.26 3.00 -0.71
C SER A 288 4.45 2.09 0.24
N GLY A 289 4.59 0.77 0.10
CA GLY A 289 3.97 -0.21 0.99
C GLY A 289 4.74 -0.33 2.31
N CYS A 290 6.07 -0.49 2.24
CA CYS A 290 6.92 -0.74 3.40
C CYS A 290 7.01 0.44 4.37
N THR A 291 6.89 1.69 3.89
CA THR A 291 7.17 2.87 4.72
C THR A 291 5.96 3.44 5.46
N SER A 292 4.80 2.76 5.40
CA SER A 292 3.53 3.24 5.99
C SER A 292 3.66 3.65 7.46
N PHE A 293 4.39 2.88 8.28
CA PHE A 293 4.67 3.22 9.69
C PHE A 293 5.38 4.56 9.87
N TYR A 294 6.39 4.83 9.04
CA TYR A 294 7.19 6.04 9.13
C TYR A 294 6.34 7.25 8.69
N VAL A 295 5.54 7.09 7.63
CA VAL A 295 4.57 8.10 7.17
C VAL A 295 3.53 8.40 8.26
N PHE A 296 3.00 7.38 8.93
CA PHE A 296 2.08 7.52 10.05
C PHE A 296 2.69 8.25 11.25
N THR A 297 3.95 7.95 11.56
CA THR A 297 4.71 8.58 12.64
C THR A 297 4.95 10.07 12.36
N LEU A 298 5.31 10.42 11.12
CA LEU A 298 5.54 11.81 10.73
C LEU A 298 4.24 12.62 10.62
N SER A 299 3.16 12.01 10.10
CA SER A 299 1.92 12.72 9.79
C SER A 299 1.04 13.05 11.01
N SER A 300 1.13 12.27 12.10
CA SER A 300 0.20 12.34 13.23
C SER A 300 0.88 12.43 14.60
N ARG A 301 0.31 13.27 15.48
CA ARG A 301 0.74 13.38 16.87
C ARG A 301 0.17 12.24 17.73
N LEU A 302 -1.05 11.79 17.43
CA LEU A 302 -1.68 10.65 18.10
C LEU A 302 -0.82 9.40 17.98
N PHE A 303 -0.37 9.08 16.77
CA PHE A 303 0.45 7.89 16.54
C PHE A 303 1.78 7.93 17.30
N ARG A 304 2.46 9.09 17.28
CA ARG A 304 3.68 9.31 18.08
C ARG A 304 3.44 9.16 19.57
N ARG A 305 2.32 9.69 20.10
CA ARG A 305 1.98 9.56 21.52
C ARG A 305 1.78 8.11 21.92
N GLU A 306 1.05 7.35 21.13
CA GLU A 306 0.81 5.92 21.39
C GLU A 306 2.12 5.11 21.30
N LEU A 307 2.97 5.42 20.32
CA LEU A 307 4.30 4.82 20.20
C LEU A 307 5.20 5.13 21.40
N MET A 308 5.28 6.39 21.84
CA MET A 308 6.05 6.75 23.04
C MET A 308 5.50 6.09 24.31
N GLN A 309 4.18 5.95 24.42
CA GLN A 309 3.57 5.25 25.54
C GLN A 309 3.87 3.75 25.54
N LEU A 310 4.08 3.13 24.38
CA LEU A 310 4.53 1.74 24.32
C LEU A 310 5.90 1.60 24.97
N PHE A 311 6.86 2.40 24.55
CA PHE A 311 8.21 2.37 25.12
C PHE A 311 8.23 2.73 26.62
N LYS A 312 7.44 3.72 27.06
CA LYS A 312 7.35 4.10 28.48
C LYS A 312 6.68 3.03 29.36
N CYS A 313 5.62 2.38 28.89
CA CYS A 313 4.94 1.35 29.67
C CYS A 313 5.77 0.06 29.76
N GLN A 314 6.55 -0.26 28.72
CA GLN A 314 7.44 -1.41 28.72
C GLN A 314 8.66 -1.16 29.64
N TRP A 315 9.16 0.08 29.66
CA TRP A 315 10.22 0.51 30.58
C TRP A 315 9.80 0.50 32.06
N ARG A 316 8.52 0.73 32.39
CA ARG A 316 8.03 0.66 33.78
C ARG A 316 7.74 -0.76 34.27
N ARG A 317 7.78 -1.76 33.38
CA ARG A 317 7.44 -3.15 33.68
C ARG A 317 8.67 -4.05 33.79
N ASN A 318 9.83 -3.54 33.37
CA ASN A 318 11.17 -4.08 33.64
C ASN A 318 11.85 -3.24 34.71
#